data_AF-A0A7Z9A3M8-F1
#
_entry.id   AF-A0A7Z9A3M8-F1
#
_cell.length_a   1.000
_cell.length_b   1.000
_cell.length_c   1.000
_cell.angle_alpha   90.00
_cell.angle_beta   90.00
_cell.angle_gamma   90.00
#
_symmetry.space_group_name_H-M   'P 1'
#
loop_
_entity.id
_entity.type
_entity.pdbx_description
1 polymer ?
#
loop_
_entity_poly.entity_id
_entity_poly.type
_entity_poly.pdbx_seq_one_letter_code
_entity_poly.pdbx_strand_id
1 'polypeptide(L)'
;MKNYNIFKLCEELQFILDEEIKVGNVITELPRCTNWPQEGSIFVSLTNRLTAGKKVLTDDVYYSINNDIHYGWIDECVCKIHHNLLVAGNLITSKYE
;
A
#
# COMPACT_ATOMS: atom_id res chain seq x y z
N MET A 1 -12.61 -25.51 7.01
CA MET A 1 -11.67 -24.53 7.59
C MET A 1 -11.18 -23.67 6.44
N LYS A 2 -11.53 -22.38 6.41
CA LYS A 2 -11.05 -21.48 5.34
C LYS A 2 -9.57 -21.24 5.61
N ASN A 3 -8.70 -21.77 4.75
CA ASN A 3 -7.30 -21.37 4.72
C ASN A 3 -7.28 -19.88 4.38
N TYR A 4 -7.20 -19.02 5.40
CA TYR A 4 -6.80 -17.65 5.19
C TYR A 4 -5.35 -17.74 4.73
N ASN A 5 -5.12 -17.79 3.41
CA ASN A 5 -3.80 -17.53 2.89
C ASN A 5 -3.44 -16.13 3.39
N ILE A 6 -2.58 -16.08 4.40
CA ILE A 6 -1.99 -14.84 4.88
C ILE A 6 -1.02 -14.45 3.77
N PHE A 7 -1.52 -13.73 2.78
CA PHE A 7 -0.65 -13.15 1.78
C PHE A 7 0.34 -12.23 2.51
N LYS A 8 1.59 -12.24 2.08
CA LYS A 8 2.64 -11.40 2.65
C LYS A 8 3.14 -10.47 1.57
N LEU A 9 3.41 -9.21 1.91
CA LEU A 9 4.13 -8.34 0.99
C LEU A 9 5.57 -8.82 0.81
N CYS A 10 6.15 -8.40 -0.31
CA CYS A 10 7.59 -8.53 -0.51
C CYS A 10 8.35 -7.69 0.53
N GLU A 11 9.60 -8.04 0.77
CA GLU A 11 10.40 -7.49 1.88
C GLU A 11 10.56 -5.97 1.78
N GLU A 12 10.68 -5.44 0.55
CA GLU A 12 10.88 -4.01 0.29
C GLU A 12 9.67 -3.18 0.75
N LEU A 13 8.47 -3.65 0.42
CA LEU A 13 7.24 -2.96 0.80
C LEU A 13 6.79 -3.33 2.22
N GLN A 14 7.13 -4.52 2.72
CA GLN A 14 6.89 -4.90 4.11
C GLN A 14 7.68 -3.97 5.05
N PHE A 15 8.91 -3.59 4.69
CA PHE A 15 9.70 -2.64 5.48
C PHE A 15 9.03 -1.27 5.57
N ILE A 16 8.53 -0.75 4.45
CA ILE A 16 7.78 0.52 4.40
C ILE A 16 6.51 0.42 5.25
N LEU A 17 5.76 -0.69 5.12
CA LEU A 17 4.56 -0.95 5.91
C LEU A 17 4.89 -0.97 7.42
N ASP A 18 5.93 -1.68 7.84
CA ASP A 18 6.30 -1.78 9.25
C ASP A 18 6.66 -0.43 9.85
N GLU A 19 7.37 0.44 9.11
CA GLU A 19 7.68 1.80 9.55
C GLU A 19 6.42 2.67 9.68
N GLU A 20 5.43 2.50 8.80
CA GLU A 20 4.14 3.19 8.88
C GLU A 20 3.31 2.72 10.08
N ILE A 21 3.27 1.42 10.36
CA ILE A 21 2.56 0.88 11.51
C ILE A 21 3.21 1.35 12.82
N LYS A 22 4.54 1.44 12.88
CA LYS A 22 5.26 1.97 14.06
C LYS A 22 4.88 3.41 14.39
N VAL A 23 4.58 4.24 13.39
CA VAL A 23 4.13 5.63 13.60
C VAL A 23 2.62 5.77 13.73
N GLY A 24 1.88 4.65 13.81
CA GLY A 24 0.45 4.63 14.07
C GLY A 24 -0.44 4.71 12.84
N ASN A 25 0.09 4.42 11.64
CA ASN A 25 -0.76 4.22 10.47
C ASN A 25 -1.58 2.92 10.63
N VAL A 26 -2.73 2.86 9.97
CA VAL A 26 -3.70 1.78 10.14
C VAL A 26 -3.90 1.07 8.81
N ILE A 27 -3.82 -0.27 8.83
CA ILE A 27 -4.16 -1.10 7.67
C ILE A 27 -5.67 -1.08 7.45
N THR A 28 -6.09 -0.58 6.29
CA THR A 28 -7.49 -0.60 5.86
C THR A 28 -7.84 -1.93 5.21
N GLU A 29 -7.01 -2.39 4.28
CA GLU A 29 -7.13 -3.71 3.66
C GLU A 29 -5.89 -4.54 3.93
N LEU A 30 -6.11 -5.68 4.59
CA LEU A 30 -5.08 -6.69 4.81
C LEU A 30 -4.50 -7.17 3.47
N PRO A 31 -3.27 -7.72 3.48
CA PRO A 31 -2.65 -8.27 2.28
C PRO A 31 -3.58 -9.22 1.55
N ARG A 32 -3.87 -8.88 0.30
CA ARG A 32 -4.68 -9.70 -0.59
C ARG A 32 -3.98 -9.88 -1.91
N CYS A 33 -4.06 -11.09 -2.47
CA CYS A 33 -3.63 -11.32 -3.84
C CYS A 33 -4.65 -10.72 -4.81
N THR A 34 -4.14 -10.00 -5.79
CA THR A 34 -4.85 -9.34 -6.87
C THR A 34 -4.19 -9.71 -8.19
N ASN A 35 -4.82 -9.33 -9.30
CA ASN A 35 -4.23 -9.42 -10.64
C ASN A 35 -3.79 -8.05 -11.15
N TRP A 36 -3.40 -7.17 -10.23
CA TRP A 36 -2.96 -5.82 -10.54
C TRP A 36 -1.88 -5.37 -9.55
N PRO A 37 -0.78 -4.74 -10.01
CA PRO A 37 -0.47 -4.38 -11.40
C PRO A 37 -0.13 -5.56 -12.33
N GLN A 38 0.19 -6.74 -11.78
CA GLN A 38 0.35 -7.99 -12.54
C GLN A 38 -0.45 -9.14 -11.90
N GLU A 39 -0.58 -10.24 -12.64
CA GLU A 39 -1.23 -11.45 -12.11
C GLU A 39 -0.47 -11.98 -10.89
N GLY A 40 -1.17 -12.18 -9.78
CA GLY A 40 -0.57 -12.67 -8.54
C GLY A 40 0.03 -11.60 -7.62
N SER A 41 -0.01 -10.32 -7.99
CA SER A 41 0.44 -9.20 -7.14
C SER A 41 -0.26 -9.17 -5.78
N ILE A 42 0.45 -8.75 -4.74
CA ILE A 42 -0.12 -8.54 -3.40
C ILE A 42 -0.41 -7.06 -3.19
N PHE A 43 -1.61 -6.76 -2.70
CA PHE A 43 -2.12 -5.43 -2.41
C PHE A 43 -2.32 -5.25 -0.91
N VAL A 44 -1.88 -4.11 -0.37
CA VAL A 44 -2.24 -3.59 0.96
C VAL A 44 -2.60 -2.12 0.86
N SER A 45 -3.59 -1.70 1.64
CA SER A 45 -3.94 -0.29 1.79
C SER A 45 -3.83 0.19 3.24
N LEU A 46 -3.37 1.43 3.38
CA LEU A 46 -3.26 2.16 4.64
C LEU A 46 -4.22 3.35 4.65
N THR A 47 -4.79 3.65 5.81
CA THR A 47 -5.77 4.72 5.99
C THR A 47 -5.13 6.10 5.79
N ASN A 48 -3.98 6.34 6.43
CA ASN A 48 -3.32 7.64 6.40
C ASN A 48 -2.24 7.66 5.33
N ARG A 49 -1.93 8.86 4.83
CA ARG A 49 -0.85 9.09 3.87
C ARG A 49 0.49 8.53 4.38
N LEU A 50 1.35 8.12 3.45
CA LEU A 50 2.71 7.69 3.79
C LEU A 50 3.50 8.86 4.36
N THR A 51 4.19 8.62 5.48
CA THR A 51 5.03 9.58 6.20
C THR A 51 6.41 8.99 6.49
N ALA A 52 6.53 8.05 7.42
CA ALA A 52 7.78 7.38 7.78
C ALA A 52 8.30 6.50 6.63
N GLY A 53 7.39 5.78 5.97
CA GLY A 53 7.64 4.93 4.82
C GLY A 53 8.31 5.67 3.64
N LYS A 54 7.99 6.96 3.44
CA LYS A 54 8.63 7.78 2.40
C LYS A 54 10.12 8.00 2.64
N LYS A 55 10.56 7.96 3.91
CA LYS A 55 11.97 8.19 4.29
C LYS A 55 12.84 6.94 4.09
N VAL A 56 12.21 5.79 3.89
CA VAL A 56 12.86 4.48 3.78
C VAL A 56 12.62 3.81 2.43
N LEU A 57 12.18 4.58 1.43
CA LEU A 57 12.04 4.08 0.07
C LEU A 57 13.38 3.59 -0.45
N THR A 58 13.39 2.40 -1.04
CA THR A 58 14.54 1.84 -1.74
C THR A 58 14.43 2.11 -3.24
N ASP A 59 15.54 1.96 -3.96
CA ASP A 59 15.55 2.08 -5.43
C ASP A 59 14.66 1.03 -6.12
N ASP A 60 14.32 -0.07 -5.42
CA ASP A 60 13.43 -1.12 -5.91
C ASP A 60 11.95 -0.78 -5.79
N VAL A 61 11.60 0.35 -5.16
CA VAL A 61 10.23 0.82 -5.00
C VAL A 61 10.02 2.06 -5.86
N TYR A 62 9.02 2.00 -6.73
CA TYR A 62 8.51 3.17 -7.42
C TYR A 62 7.41 3.81 -6.57
N TYR A 63 7.64 5.05 -6.15
CA TYR A 63 6.66 5.84 -5.43
C TYR A 63 6.04 6.91 -6.34
N SER A 64 4.72 7.02 -6.31
CA SER A 64 3.95 8.04 -7.02
C SER A 64 2.86 8.62 -6.10
N ILE A 65 2.38 9.80 -6.48
CA ILE A 65 1.16 10.38 -5.90
C ILE A 65 0.08 10.27 -6.96
N ASN A 66 -1.01 9.60 -6.62
CA ASN A 66 -2.22 9.57 -7.40
C ASN A 66 -3.12 10.75 -7.02
N ASN A 67 -3.34 11.66 -7.97
CA ASN A 67 -4.23 12.82 -7.80
C ASN A 67 -5.59 12.60 -8.50
N ASP A 68 -5.80 11.45 -9.11
CA ASP A 68 -7.06 11.12 -9.76
C ASP A 68 -8.10 10.74 -8.71
N ILE A 69 -9.10 11.60 -8.55
CA ILE A 69 -10.22 11.46 -7.61
C ILE A 69 -11.03 10.17 -7.79
N HIS A 70 -10.90 9.49 -8.93
CA HIS A 70 -11.55 8.22 -9.19
C HIS A 70 -10.83 7.05 -8.52
N TYR A 71 -9.58 7.24 -8.08
CA TYR A 71 -8.85 6.26 -7.30
C TYR A 71 -9.09 6.49 -5.80
N GLY A 72 -9.09 5.40 -5.03
CA GLY A 72 -9.42 5.43 -3.60
C GLY A 72 -8.28 5.93 -2.71
N TRP A 73 -7.08 6.17 -3.25
CA TRP A 73 -5.87 6.45 -2.46
C TRP A 73 -4.98 7.53 -3.06
N ILE A 74 -4.11 8.13 -2.23
CA ILE A 74 -3.26 9.25 -2.63
C ILE A 74 -1.83 8.80 -2.88
N ASP A 75 -1.23 8.07 -1.95
CA ASP A 75 0.15 7.61 -2.05
C ASP A 75 0.17 6.19 -2.60
N GLU A 76 1.08 5.92 -3.54
CA GLU A 76 1.22 4.62 -4.17
C GLU A 76 2.69 4.21 -4.20
N CYS A 77 2.98 2.99 -3.73
CA CYS A 77 4.28 2.34 -3.76
C CYS A 77 4.16 1.01 -4.50
N VAL A 78 4.86 0.89 -5.63
CA VAL A 78 4.96 -0.33 -6.43
C VAL A 78 6.36 -0.92 -6.30
N CYS A 79 6.47 -2.18 -5.90
CA CYS A 79 7.75 -2.88 -5.98
C CYS A 79 8.07 -3.20 -7.45
N LYS A 80 9.24 -2.79 -7.94
CA LYS A 80 9.67 -3.01 -9.33
C LYS A 80 10.00 -4.47 -9.62
N ILE A 81 10.38 -5.24 -8.60
CA ILE A 81 10.79 -6.65 -8.70
C ILE A 81 9.57 -7.58 -8.64
N HIS A 82 8.76 -7.40 -7.60
CA HIS A 82 7.65 -8.31 -7.27
C HIS A 82 6.29 -7.82 -7.77
N HIS A 83 6.22 -6.56 -8.23
CA HIS A 83 4.99 -5.92 -8.69
C HIS A 83 3.88 -5.92 -7.63
N ASN A 84 4.25 -6.02 -6.36
CA ASN A 84 3.34 -5.81 -5.24
C ASN A 84 3.04 -4.31 -5.08
N LEU A 85 1.92 -4.02 -4.41
CA LEU A 85 1.40 -2.69 -4.25
C LEU A 85 1.10 -2.39 -2.78
N LEU A 86 1.64 -1.28 -2.29
CA LEU A 86 1.27 -0.66 -1.03
C LEU A 86 0.70 0.72 -1.34
N VAL A 87 -0.55 0.97 -0.95
CA VAL A 87 -1.20 2.27 -1.14
C VAL A 87 -1.55 2.88 0.20
N ALA A 88 -1.64 4.20 0.25
CA ALA A 88 -1.93 4.90 1.48
C ALA A 88 -2.69 6.20 1.27
N GLY A 89 -3.40 6.61 2.32
CA GLY A 89 -4.28 7.76 2.28
C GLY A 89 -5.57 7.43 1.55
N ASN A 90 -6.63 8.13 1.92
CA ASN A 90 -7.93 8.01 1.25
C ASN A 90 -8.23 9.32 0.50
N LEU A 91 -8.57 9.21 -0.78
CA LEU A 91 -9.04 10.36 -1.57
C LEU A 91 -10.48 10.75 -1.23
N ILE A 92 -11.21 9.89 -0.51
CA ILE A 92 -12.49 10.23 0.12
C ILE A 92 -12.20 11.19 1.29
N THR A 93 -11.82 12.41 0.94
CA THR A 93 -12.10 13.56 1.77
C THR A 93 -13.62 13.71 1.76
N SER A 94 -14.18 13.76 2.97
CA SER A 94 -15.55 14.17 3.27
C SER A 94 -16.09 15.18 2.25
N LYS A 95 -16.91 14.72 1.29
CA LYS A 95 -17.86 15.58 0.57
C LYS A 95 -19.21 15.68 1.27
N TYR A 96 -19.24 15.32 2.55
CA TYR A 96 -20.32 15.63 3.46
C TYR A 96 -19.65 16.17 4.72
N GLU A 97 -19.75 17.49 4.86
CA GLU A 97 -19.46 18.27 6.06
C GLU A 97 -20.13 17.69 7.31
#